data_AF-A0A5Y0S406-F1
#
_entry.id   AF-A0A5Y0S406-F1
#
_cell.length_a   1.000
_cell.length_b   1.000
_cell.length_c   1.000
_cell.angle_alpha   90.00
_cell.angle_beta   90.00
_cell.angle_gamma   90.00
#
_symmetry.space_group_name_H-M   'P 1'
#
loop_
_entity.id
_entity.type
_entity.pdbx_description
1 polymer ?
#
loop_
_entity_poly.entity_id
_entity_poly.type
_entity_poly.pdbx_seq_one_letter_code
_entity_poly.pdbx_strand_id
1 'polypeptide(L)'
;MAMKTELAPVAARDLQRIEYRGQRVVTTVKNRPEIIGLVGKNARSLTLWTERGAANHAKMLETDQAWNYHEDLVEFYFNQRDAIAAPSTQVALSRKELAMMVIEAEERAEAAALENKTLNATVESLEKHFTKGMTIPAFCKCLNGVNVSKMSWWAFQRKWLYNEQRDPEKNPKWRVASYARDKYLTEDETKIAPHGQDEFTKFTPVLLEQGCHRLYQLYMKGELPMKKTWNGEYSHDKAIYTPEDKA
;
A
#
# COMPACT_ATOMS: atom_id res chain seq x y z
N MET A 1 -13.84 -15.97 54.23
CA MET A 1 -14.61 -16.38 53.03
C MET A 1 -13.80 -16.00 51.81
N ALA A 2 -13.17 -16.98 51.15
CA ALA A 2 -12.43 -16.74 49.92
C ALA A 2 -13.44 -16.48 48.79
N MET A 3 -13.42 -15.28 48.21
CA MET A 3 -14.20 -15.00 47.00
C MET A 3 -13.61 -15.83 45.87
N LYS A 4 -14.32 -16.90 45.48
CA LYS A 4 -14.00 -17.67 44.29
C LYS A 4 -14.07 -16.75 43.08
N THR A 5 -12.97 -16.64 42.34
CA THR A 5 -12.91 -15.98 41.05
C THR A 5 -13.56 -16.91 40.03
N GLU A 6 -14.88 -16.86 39.91
CA GLU A 6 -15.60 -17.66 38.91
C GLU A 6 -15.45 -17.00 37.53
N LEU A 7 -14.87 -17.73 36.59
CA LEU A 7 -14.73 -17.32 35.19
C LEU A 7 -16.06 -17.58 34.49
N ALA A 8 -16.85 -16.53 34.23
CA ALA A 8 -18.09 -16.64 33.48
C ALA A 8 -17.83 -16.50 31.96
N PRO A 9 -18.28 -17.45 31.12
CA PRO A 9 -18.20 -17.32 29.67
C PRO A 9 -19.22 -16.28 29.16
N VAL A 10 -18.78 -15.39 28.27
CA VAL A 10 -19.64 -14.39 27.60
C VAL A 10 -19.62 -14.68 26.10
N ALA A 11 -20.79 -14.72 25.45
CA ALA A 11 -20.90 -15.09 24.05
C ALA A 11 -20.30 -14.03 23.10
N ALA A 12 -19.55 -14.49 22.10
CA ALA A 12 -18.78 -13.63 21.19
C ALA A 12 -19.63 -12.68 20.32
N ARG A 13 -20.89 -13.04 20.06
CA ARG A 13 -21.87 -12.24 19.28
C ARG A 13 -22.17 -10.90 19.94
N ASP A 14 -21.98 -10.85 21.24
CA ASP A 14 -22.30 -9.71 22.06
C ASP A 14 -21.15 -8.71 22.13
N LEU A 15 -19.94 -9.03 21.66
CA LEU A 15 -18.78 -8.15 21.79
C LEU A 15 -18.68 -7.16 20.63
N GLN A 16 -18.75 -5.85 20.90
CA GLN A 16 -18.40 -4.83 19.90
C GLN A 16 -16.89 -4.74 19.71
N ARG A 17 -16.47 -4.79 18.44
CA ARG A 17 -15.08 -4.80 18.00
C ARG A 17 -14.59 -3.36 17.84
N ILE A 18 -13.59 -2.95 18.62
CA ILE A 18 -12.89 -1.68 18.41
C ILE A 18 -11.43 -2.01 18.08
N GLU A 19 -10.94 -1.46 16.97
CA GLU A 19 -9.58 -1.66 16.50
C GLU A 19 -8.70 -0.55 17.08
N TYR A 20 -7.72 -0.90 17.92
CA TYR A 20 -6.77 0.07 18.46
C TYR A 20 -5.34 -0.34 18.12
N ARG A 21 -4.65 0.49 17.32
CA ARG A 21 -3.22 0.37 16.97
C ARG A 21 -2.75 -1.04 16.61
N GLY A 22 -3.48 -1.72 15.73
CA GLY A 22 -3.07 -3.02 15.18
C GLY A 22 -3.22 -4.21 16.15
N GLN A 23 -3.79 -4.02 17.34
CA GLN A 23 -4.19 -5.10 18.24
C GLN A 23 -5.71 -5.07 18.45
N ARG A 24 -6.34 -6.24 18.27
CA ARG A 24 -7.78 -6.43 18.46
C ARG A 24 -8.04 -6.57 19.96
N VAL A 25 -8.47 -5.50 20.60
CA VAL A 25 -8.81 -5.51 22.03
C VAL A 25 -10.33 -5.39 22.16
N VAL A 26 -10.94 -6.32 22.90
CA VAL A 26 -12.38 -6.29 23.22
C VAL A 26 -12.58 -5.32 24.39
N THR A 27 -13.27 -4.22 24.16
CA THR A 27 -13.61 -3.25 25.22
C THR A 27 -15.09 -2.91 25.16
N THR A 28 -15.90 -3.43 26.09
CA THR A 28 -17.14 -2.78 26.56
C THR A 28 -17.78 -3.62 27.67
N VAL A 29 -17.36 -3.42 28.93
CA VAL A 29 -18.04 -3.99 30.10
C VAL A 29 -18.74 -2.91 30.94
N LYS A 30 -18.55 -1.63 30.61
CA LYS A 30 -18.93 -0.53 31.52
C LYS A 30 -20.43 -0.25 31.63
N ASN A 31 -21.26 -0.65 30.65
CA ASN A 31 -22.70 -0.33 30.59
C ASN A 31 -23.58 -1.56 30.29
N ARG A 32 -23.37 -2.70 30.97
CA ARG A 32 -24.28 -3.86 30.86
C ARG A 32 -24.86 -4.28 32.20
N PRO A 33 -26.20 -4.38 32.34
CA PRO A 33 -26.85 -4.74 33.60
C PRO A 33 -26.54 -6.18 34.07
N GLU A 34 -26.25 -7.11 33.17
CA GLU A 34 -25.95 -8.52 33.49
C GLU A 34 -24.56 -8.75 34.11
N ILE A 35 -23.64 -7.78 33.97
CA ILE A 35 -22.26 -7.87 34.48
C ILE A 35 -22.09 -6.99 35.74
N ILE A 36 -23.15 -6.29 36.17
CA ILE A 36 -23.19 -5.49 37.40
C ILE A 36 -23.15 -6.45 38.59
N GLY A 37 -21.99 -6.58 39.24
CA GLY A 37 -21.78 -7.39 40.44
C GLY A 37 -20.68 -8.46 40.33
N LEU A 38 -20.27 -8.82 39.11
CA LEU A 38 -19.17 -9.78 38.87
C LEU A 38 -17.78 -9.20 39.17
N VAL A 39 -17.65 -7.88 39.14
CA VAL A 39 -16.42 -7.16 39.45
C VAL A 39 -16.61 -6.41 40.75
N GLY A 40 -15.73 -6.64 41.73
CA GLY A 40 -15.79 -5.95 43.02
C GLY A 40 -15.78 -4.43 42.85
N LYS A 41 -16.60 -3.71 43.61
CA LYS A 41 -16.77 -2.24 43.51
C LYS A 41 -15.46 -1.44 43.63
N ASN A 42 -14.42 -2.05 44.20
CA ASN A 42 -13.10 -1.45 44.42
C ASN A 42 -11.99 -2.07 43.52
N ALA A 43 -12.34 -2.83 42.47
CA ALA A 43 -11.35 -3.44 41.58
C ALA A 43 -10.64 -2.35 40.74
N ARG A 44 -9.33 -2.18 40.98
CA ARG A 44 -8.49 -1.16 40.31
C ARG A 44 -8.27 -1.40 38.81
N SER A 45 -8.43 -2.63 38.33
CA SER A 45 -8.20 -3.01 36.92
C SER A 45 -8.94 -4.30 36.58
N LEU A 46 -9.38 -4.41 35.32
CA LEU A 46 -10.00 -5.61 34.73
C LEU A 46 -9.16 -6.08 33.54
N THR A 47 -8.71 -7.33 33.56
CA THR A 47 -8.00 -7.95 32.43
C THR A 47 -8.98 -8.80 31.64
N LEU A 48 -9.15 -8.49 30.35
CA LEU A 48 -10.02 -9.23 29.44
C LEU A 48 -9.17 -9.98 28.42
N TRP A 49 -9.48 -11.27 28.24
CA TRP A 49 -8.82 -12.12 27.26
C TRP A 49 -9.75 -12.41 26.09
N THR A 50 -9.20 -12.41 24.88
CA THR A 50 -9.85 -13.06 23.73
C THR A 50 -9.85 -14.58 23.95
N GLU A 51 -10.74 -15.34 23.29
CA GLU A 51 -10.79 -16.82 23.40
C GLU A 51 -9.43 -17.47 23.19
N ARG A 52 -8.68 -17.04 22.17
CA ARG A 52 -7.30 -17.51 21.90
C ARG A 52 -6.31 -17.08 22.99
N GLY A 53 -6.50 -15.89 23.56
CA GLY A 53 -5.69 -15.38 24.67
C GLY A 53 -5.90 -16.17 25.97
N ALA A 54 -7.16 -16.50 26.28
CA ALA A 54 -7.53 -17.33 27.42
C ALA A 54 -6.98 -18.75 27.26
N ALA A 55 -7.05 -19.33 26.05
CA ALA A 55 -6.46 -20.63 25.74
C ALA A 55 -4.94 -20.66 25.95
N ASN A 56 -4.23 -19.61 25.53
CA ASN A 56 -2.78 -19.51 25.77
C ASN A 56 -2.45 -19.31 27.25
N HIS A 57 -3.29 -18.61 28.01
CA HIS A 57 -3.11 -18.41 29.44
C HIS A 57 -3.40 -19.70 30.24
N ALA A 58 -4.38 -20.51 29.81
CA ALA A 58 -4.69 -21.81 30.41
C ALA A 58 -3.48 -22.77 30.37
N LYS A 59 -2.63 -22.68 29.34
CA LYS A 59 -1.38 -23.48 29.25
C LYS A 59 -0.40 -23.27 30.41
N MET A 60 -0.52 -22.15 31.13
CA MET A 60 0.39 -21.79 32.23
C MET A 60 -0.25 -22.06 33.61
N LEU A 61 -1.49 -22.55 33.66
CA LEU A 61 -2.24 -22.79 34.89
C LEU A 61 -2.29 -24.29 35.18
N GLU A 62 -1.86 -24.71 36.37
CA GLU A 62 -1.90 -26.11 36.81
C GLU A 62 -3.24 -26.50 37.48
N THR A 63 -4.36 -26.00 36.95
CA THR A 63 -5.70 -26.28 37.51
C THR A 63 -6.44 -27.35 36.71
N ASP A 64 -7.26 -28.16 37.36
CA ASP A 64 -8.03 -29.24 36.69
C ASP A 64 -8.90 -28.72 35.53
N GLN A 65 -9.43 -27.51 35.65
CA GLN A 65 -10.20 -26.87 34.57
C GLN A 65 -9.34 -26.49 33.36
N ALA A 66 -8.11 -26.03 33.59
CA ALA A 66 -7.17 -25.71 32.52
C ALA A 66 -6.72 -26.98 31.78
N TRP A 67 -6.55 -28.08 32.51
CA TRP A 67 -6.29 -29.41 31.94
C TRP A 67 -7.43 -29.90 31.07
N ASN A 68 -8.68 -29.84 31.53
CA ASN A 68 -9.84 -30.25 30.71
C ASN A 68 -9.93 -29.45 29.40
N TYR A 69 -9.74 -28.13 29.46
CA TYR A 69 -9.77 -27.30 28.25
C TYR A 69 -8.59 -27.59 27.29
N HIS A 70 -7.44 -27.99 27.83
CA HIS A 70 -6.32 -28.47 27.01
C HIS A 70 -6.66 -29.78 26.31
N GLU A 71 -7.26 -30.75 27.03
CA GLU A 71 -7.72 -32.01 26.44
C GLU A 71 -8.73 -31.77 25.32
N ASP A 72 -9.72 -30.89 25.52
CA ASP A 72 -10.70 -30.53 24.47
C ASP A 72 -10.01 -29.96 23.21
N LEU A 73 -9.00 -29.10 23.37
CA LEU A 73 -8.23 -28.53 22.26
C LEU A 73 -7.38 -29.57 21.53
N VAL A 74 -6.80 -30.52 22.28
CA VAL A 74 -6.01 -31.62 21.75
C VAL A 74 -6.89 -32.59 20.99
N GLU A 75 -8.02 -32.99 21.56
CA GLU A 75 -9.02 -33.84 20.93
C GLU A 75 -9.56 -33.19 19.66
N PHE A 76 -9.88 -31.89 19.68
CA PHE A 76 -10.27 -31.16 18.48
C PHE A 76 -9.16 -31.13 17.43
N TYR A 77 -7.91 -30.91 17.81
CA TYR A 77 -6.79 -30.88 16.86
C TYR A 77 -6.57 -32.22 16.15
N PHE A 78 -6.70 -33.34 16.86
CA PHE A 78 -6.56 -34.68 16.27
C PHE A 78 -7.80 -35.12 15.49
N ASN A 79 -9.01 -34.90 16.01
CA ASN A 79 -10.25 -35.20 15.28
C ASN A 79 -10.43 -34.31 14.04
N GLN A 80 -10.00 -33.04 14.12
CA GLN A 80 -9.99 -32.15 12.97
C GLN A 80 -8.86 -32.51 11.99
N ARG A 81 -7.77 -33.17 12.41
CA ARG A 81 -6.79 -33.74 11.47
C ARG A 81 -7.33 -34.94 10.70
N ASP A 82 -8.28 -35.68 11.26
CA ASP A 82 -8.96 -36.74 10.51
C ASP A 82 -10.06 -36.17 9.59
N ALA A 83 -10.68 -35.05 9.97
CA ALA A 83 -11.67 -34.33 9.13
C ALA A 83 -11.02 -33.42 8.07
N ILE A 84 -9.85 -32.86 8.37
CA ILE A 84 -8.92 -32.30 7.39
C ILE A 84 -8.23 -33.53 6.80
N ALA A 85 -8.94 -34.21 5.90
CA ALA A 85 -8.26 -34.98 4.87
C ALA A 85 -7.05 -34.15 4.45
N ALA A 86 -5.88 -34.80 4.36
CA ALA A 86 -4.68 -34.20 3.78
C ALA A 86 -5.06 -33.36 2.55
N PRO A 87 -4.22 -32.43 2.05
CA PRO A 87 -4.45 -31.84 0.72
C PRO A 87 -4.32 -32.90 -0.40
N SER A 88 -4.98 -34.06 -0.29
CA SER A 88 -5.56 -34.84 -1.35
C SER A 88 -6.83 -34.17 -1.91
N THR A 89 -6.92 -32.83 -1.86
CA THR A 89 -7.37 -32.10 -3.05
C THR A 89 -6.23 -32.08 -4.08
N GLN A 90 -5.65 -33.25 -4.38
CA GLN A 90 -5.60 -33.62 -5.78
C GLN A 90 -7.07 -33.64 -6.20
N VAL A 91 -7.60 -32.47 -6.59
CA VAL A 91 -8.58 -32.46 -7.66
C VAL A 91 -7.96 -33.41 -8.66
N ALA A 92 -8.61 -34.52 -8.96
CA ALA A 92 -8.18 -35.43 -10.00
C ALA A 92 -8.33 -34.68 -11.32
N LEU A 93 -7.53 -33.62 -11.49
CA LEU A 93 -7.35 -32.88 -12.72
C LEU A 93 -6.82 -33.96 -13.64
N SER A 94 -7.64 -34.29 -14.62
CA SER A 94 -7.25 -35.17 -15.69
C SER A 94 -5.90 -34.68 -16.22
N ARG A 95 -5.07 -35.62 -16.70
CA ARG A 95 -3.76 -35.28 -17.29
C ARG A 95 -3.87 -34.15 -18.34
N LYS A 96 -5.04 -34.03 -18.98
CA LYS A 96 -5.42 -32.97 -19.91
C LYS A 96 -5.60 -31.60 -19.25
N GLU A 97 -6.26 -31.50 -18.11
CA GLU A 97 -6.44 -30.23 -17.36
C GLU A 97 -5.12 -29.73 -16.79
N LEU A 98 -4.27 -30.63 -16.27
CA LEU A 98 -2.92 -30.28 -15.83
C LEU A 98 -2.07 -29.75 -16.99
N ALA A 99 -2.10 -30.43 -18.14
CA ALA A 99 -1.38 -29.97 -19.33
C ALA A 99 -1.88 -28.59 -19.79
N MET A 100 -3.20 -28.36 -19.78
CA MET A 100 -3.78 -27.07 -20.16
C MET A 100 -3.38 -25.94 -19.21
N MET A 101 -3.36 -26.18 -17.90
CA MET A 101 -2.92 -25.19 -16.90
C MET A 101 -1.44 -24.87 -17.03
N VAL A 102 -0.59 -25.86 -17.31
CA VAL A 102 0.85 -25.65 -17.52
C VAL A 102 1.10 -24.84 -18.79
N ILE A 103 0.41 -25.16 -19.89
CA ILE A 103 0.49 -24.39 -21.15
C ILE A 103 0.03 -22.94 -20.91
N GLU A 104 -1.10 -22.74 -20.23
CA GLU A 104 -1.58 -21.39 -19.93
C GLU A 104 -0.61 -20.61 -19.02
N ALA A 105 0.00 -21.29 -18.04
CA ALA A 105 1.01 -20.67 -17.18
C ALA A 105 2.28 -20.29 -17.96
N GLU A 106 2.68 -21.13 -18.92
CA GLU A 106 3.86 -20.90 -19.77
C GLU A 106 3.59 -19.78 -20.78
N GLU A 107 2.44 -19.77 -21.46
CA GLU A 107 2.02 -18.67 -22.34
C GLU A 107 1.96 -17.34 -21.57
N ARG A 108 1.45 -17.33 -20.33
CA ARG A 108 1.45 -16.14 -19.48
C ARG A 108 2.87 -15.72 -19.07
N ALA A 109 3.76 -16.67 -18.81
CA ALA A 109 5.15 -16.39 -18.48
C ALA A 109 5.91 -15.81 -19.69
N GLU A 110 5.68 -16.34 -20.89
CA GLU A 110 6.22 -15.82 -22.15
C GLU A 110 5.69 -14.42 -22.45
N ALA A 111 4.39 -14.18 -22.30
CA ALA A 111 3.79 -12.86 -22.47
C ALA A 111 4.38 -11.84 -21.48
N ALA A 112 4.54 -12.22 -20.21
CA ALA A 112 5.18 -11.38 -19.21
C ALA A 112 6.67 -11.15 -19.49
N ALA A 113 7.39 -12.15 -20.01
CA ALA A 113 8.79 -12.01 -20.40
C ALA A 113 8.95 -11.07 -21.60
N LEU A 114 8.04 -11.14 -22.57
CA LEU A 114 8.01 -10.23 -23.71
C LEU A 114 7.72 -8.79 -23.27
N GLU A 115 6.74 -8.59 -22.37
CA GLU A 115 6.46 -7.27 -21.78
C GLU A 115 7.69 -6.74 -21.02
N ASN A 116 8.33 -7.55 -20.18
CA ASN A 116 9.56 -7.17 -19.48
C ASN A 116 10.69 -6.81 -20.45
N LYS A 117 10.83 -7.54 -21.56
CA LYS A 117 11.82 -7.24 -22.60
C LYS A 117 11.53 -5.89 -23.27
N THR A 118 10.26 -5.60 -23.58
CA THR A 118 9.88 -4.28 -24.11
C THR A 118 10.11 -3.17 -23.10
N LEU A 119 9.78 -3.39 -21.82
CA LEU A 119 10.02 -2.42 -20.75
C LEU A 119 11.52 -2.14 -20.58
N ASN A 120 12.36 -3.17 -20.58
CA ASN A 120 13.82 -3.04 -20.49
C ASN A 120 14.41 -2.31 -21.72
N ALA A 121 13.91 -2.58 -22.93
CA ALA A 121 14.34 -1.82 -24.11
C ALA A 121 13.95 -0.34 -24.03
N THR A 122 12.80 -0.02 -23.41
CA THR A 122 12.42 1.37 -23.14
C THR A 122 13.23 2.01 -22.02
N VAL A 123 13.62 1.26 -20.99
CA VAL A 123 14.53 1.71 -19.92
C VAL A 123 15.86 2.17 -20.52
N GLU A 124 16.45 1.35 -21.39
CA GLU A 124 17.73 1.63 -22.05
C GLU A 124 17.66 2.86 -22.99
N SER A 125 16.51 3.11 -23.65
CA SER A 125 16.33 4.33 -24.45
C SER A 125 16.14 5.58 -23.59
N LEU A 126 15.53 5.44 -22.40
CA LEU A 126 15.26 6.54 -21.48
C LEU A 126 16.48 6.98 -20.68
N GLU A 127 17.39 6.06 -20.37
CA GLU A 127 18.64 6.34 -19.64
C GLU A 127 19.48 7.41 -20.36
N LYS A 128 19.44 7.47 -21.70
CA LYS A 128 20.17 8.47 -22.49
C LYS A 128 19.70 9.91 -22.27
N HIS A 129 18.46 10.11 -21.84
CA HIS A 129 17.87 11.44 -21.61
C HIS A 129 17.70 11.80 -20.13
N PHE A 130 18.11 10.91 -19.21
CA PHE A 130 17.99 11.13 -17.79
C PHE A 130 19.18 11.90 -17.22
N THR A 131 18.90 13.03 -16.60
CA THR A 131 19.82 13.68 -15.65
C THR A 131 19.26 13.53 -14.24
N LYS A 132 20.08 12.95 -13.34
CA LYS A 132 19.70 12.78 -11.94
C LYS A 132 19.37 14.14 -11.33
N GLY A 133 18.17 14.27 -10.75
CA GLY A 133 17.69 15.53 -10.19
C GLY A 133 16.77 16.35 -11.10
N MET A 134 16.36 15.83 -12.26
CA MET A 134 15.40 16.53 -13.13
C MET A 134 13.98 16.55 -12.52
N THR A 135 13.25 17.65 -12.65
CA THR A 135 11.87 17.76 -12.15
C THR A 135 10.86 17.05 -13.06
N ILE A 136 9.66 16.70 -12.56
CA ILE A 136 8.58 16.11 -13.39
C ILE A 136 8.30 16.93 -14.65
N PRO A 137 8.10 18.27 -14.56
CA PRO A 137 7.84 19.07 -15.74
C PRO A 137 9.02 19.09 -16.72
N ALA A 138 10.26 19.06 -16.22
CA ALA A 138 11.45 19.04 -17.06
C ALA A 138 11.57 17.71 -17.83
N PHE A 139 11.30 16.56 -17.20
CA PHE A 139 11.22 15.27 -17.91
C PHE A 139 10.14 15.27 -18.99
N CYS A 140 8.93 15.73 -18.65
CA CYS A 140 7.82 15.78 -19.60
C CYS A 140 8.02 16.76 -20.75
N LYS A 141 8.97 17.72 -20.64
CA LYS A 141 9.35 18.56 -21.79
C LYS A 141 10.06 17.76 -22.87
N CYS A 142 10.71 16.65 -22.57
CA CYS A 142 11.35 15.80 -23.57
C CYS A 142 10.32 14.98 -24.36
N LEU A 143 9.15 14.72 -23.78
CA LEU A 143 8.10 13.94 -24.43
C LEU A 143 7.28 14.76 -25.43
N ASN A 144 6.90 14.14 -26.54
CA ASN A 144 5.98 14.73 -27.52
C ASN A 144 4.57 14.83 -26.94
N GLY A 145 3.82 15.87 -27.32
CA GLY A 145 2.39 15.97 -26.98
C GLY A 145 2.03 16.26 -25.53
N VAL A 146 2.92 16.04 -24.54
CA VAL A 146 2.59 16.20 -23.12
C VAL A 146 2.36 17.67 -22.75
N ASN A 147 1.30 17.91 -21.97
CA ASN A 147 0.97 19.21 -21.42
C ASN A 147 1.67 19.44 -20.08
N VAL A 148 2.89 19.98 -20.17
CA VAL A 148 3.80 20.22 -19.03
C VAL A 148 3.19 21.08 -17.92
N SER A 149 2.34 22.08 -18.25
CA SER A 149 1.76 22.97 -17.23
C SER A 149 0.75 22.27 -16.31
N LYS A 150 0.15 21.16 -16.79
CA LYS A 150 -0.78 20.34 -16.00
C LYS A 150 -0.10 19.22 -15.22
N MET A 151 1.20 18.98 -15.44
CA MET A 151 1.88 17.82 -14.86
C MET A 151 1.96 17.85 -13.34
N SER A 152 2.21 19.00 -12.73
CA SER A 152 2.26 19.12 -11.27
C SER A 152 0.88 18.84 -10.63
N TRP A 153 -0.19 19.32 -11.26
CA TRP A 153 -1.57 19.04 -10.85
C TRP A 153 -1.94 17.57 -11.06
N TRP A 154 -1.53 16.96 -12.17
CA TRP A 154 -1.71 15.54 -12.43
C TRP A 154 -0.99 14.68 -11.37
N ALA A 155 0.23 15.07 -10.99
CA ALA A 155 1.00 14.38 -9.95
C ALA A 155 0.36 14.55 -8.56
N PHE A 156 -0.25 15.71 -8.29
CA PHE A 156 -1.06 15.94 -7.10
C PHE A 156 -2.29 15.01 -7.06
N GLN A 157 -3.04 14.88 -8.16
CA GLN A 157 -4.19 13.98 -8.25
C GLN A 157 -3.82 12.50 -7.99
N ARG A 158 -2.62 12.09 -8.43
CA ARG A 158 -2.05 10.75 -8.17
C ARG A 158 -1.39 10.60 -6.80
N LYS A 159 -1.52 11.60 -5.91
CA LYS A 159 -0.93 11.61 -4.55
C LYS A 159 0.59 11.46 -4.56
N TRP A 160 1.26 11.88 -5.63
CA TRP A 160 2.73 11.96 -5.67
C TRP A 160 3.24 13.26 -5.07
N LEU A 161 2.51 14.34 -5.31
CA LEU A 161 2.76 15.65 -4.73
C LEU A 161 1.62 16.04 -3.79
N TYR A 162 1.91 16.88 -2.82
CA TYR A 162 0.91 17.61 -2.03
C TYR A 162 1.25 19.10 -2.01
N ASN A 163 0.24 19.95 -1.80
CA ASN A 163 0.46 21.38 -1.63
C ASN A 163 0.72 21.67 -0.14
N GLU A 164 1.89 22.20 0.18
CA GLU A 164 2.25 22.63 1.54
C GLU A 164 1.59 23.98 1.89
N GLN A 165 1.27 24.80 0.89
CA GLN A 165 0.62 26.08 1.08
C GLN A 165 -0.85 25.87 1.45
N ARG A 166 -1.25 26.38 2.63
CA ARG A 166 -2.64 26.31 3.12
C ARG A 166 -3.54 27.36 2.49
N ASP A 167 -3.00 28.52 2.13
CA ASP A 167 -3.75 29.63 1.54
C ASP A 167 -4.18 29.30 0.10
N PRO A 168 -5.48 29.24 -0.22
CA PRO A 168 -5.96 28.88 -1.56
C PRO A 168 -5.66 29.93 -2.65
N GLU A 169 -5.48 31.20 -2.27
CA GLU A 169 -5.21 32.30 -3.20
C GLU A 169 -3.76 32.37 -3.66
N LYS A 170 -2.84 31.76 -2.91
CA LYS A 170 -1.41 31.76 -3.24
C LYS A 170 -1.06 30.60 -4.15
N ASN A 171 0.01 30.78 -4.92
CA ASN A 171 0.53 29.73 -5.78
C ASN A 171 0.89 28.48 -4.95
N PRO A 172 0.57 27.28 -5.46
CA PRO A 172 0.82 26.04 -4.73
C PRO A 172 2.32 25.80 -4.55
N LYS A 173 2.70 25.39 -3.34
CA LYS A 173 4.06 24.95 -3.00
C LYS A 173 4.08 23.43 -2.98
N TRP A 174 4.51 22.84 -4.09
CA TRP A 174 4.53 21.39 -4.26
C TRP A 174 5.62 20.72 -3.43
N ARG A 175 5.23 19.72 -2.64
CA ARG A 175 6.10 18.83 -1.87
C ARG A 175 5.83 17.37 -2.24
N VAL A 176 6.81 16.50 -2.02
CA VAL A 176 6.72 15.08 -2.33
C VAL A 176 5.96 14.37 -1.22
N ALA A 177 4.90 13.65 -1.57
CA ALA A 177 4.15 12.84 -0.62
C ALA A 177 4.96 11.63 -0.14
N SER A 178 4.75 11.21 1.11
CA SER A 178 5.50 10.10 1.72
C SER A 178 5.44 8.79 0.92
N TYR A 179 4.34 8.53 0.20
CA TYR A 179 4.20 7.33 -0.64
C TYR A 179 5.10 7.34 -1.88
N ALA A 180 5.31 8.52 -2.48
CA ALA A 180 6.10 8.67 -3.69
C ALA A 180 7.57 9.01 -3.40
N ARG A 181 7.86 9.48 -2.17
CA ARG A 181 9.21 9.74 -1.69
C ARG A 181 10.05 8.46 -1.71
N ASP A 182 11.31 8.58 -2.10
CA ASP A 182 12.32 7.52 -2.19
C ASP A 182 12.03 6.41 -3.23
N LYS A 183 10.79 6.34 -3.73
CA LYS A 183 10.37 5.39 -4.77
C LYS A 183 10.34 6.01 -6.16
N TYR A 184 9.77 7.19 -6.30
CA TYR A 184 9.59 7.86 -7.59
C TYR A 184 10.20 9.26 -7.60
N LEU A 185 10.18 9.93 -6.45
CA LEU A 185 10.61 11.32 -6.29
C LEU A 185 11.48 11.46 -5.05
N THR A 186 12.34 12.47 -5.05
CA THR A 186 13.00 12.99 -3.86
C THR A 186 12.89 14.52 -3.83
N GLU A 187 13.30 15.15 -2.74
CA GLU A 187 13.26 16.60 -2.58
C GLU A 187 14.69 17.15 -2.58
N ASP A 188 14.95 18.13 -3.44
CA ASP A 188 16.17 18.92 -3.40
C ASP A 188 15.94 20.17 -2.55
N GLU A 189 16.83 20.41 -1.58
CA GLU A 189 16.76 21.54 -0.66
C GLU A 189 17.70 22.66 -1.12
N THR A 190 17.13 23.74 -1.65
CA THR A 190 17.90 24.93 -2.04
C THR A 190 17.70 26.03 -1.02
N LYS A 191 18.78 26.47 -0.37
CA LYS A 191 18.78 27.68 0.46
C LYS A 191 18.86 28.89 -0.46
N ILE A 192 17.85 29.75 -0.42
CA ILE A 192 17.80 30.98 -1.22
C ILE A 192 17.91 32.15 -0.26
N ALA A 193 18.90 32.99 -0.50
CA ALA A 193 19.12 34.26 0.20
C ALA A 193 18.95 35.41 -0.79
N PRO A 194 17.71 35.91 -1.01
CA PRO A 194 17.48 37.06 -1.87
C PRO A 194 18.12 38.32 -1.27
N HIS A 195 18.60 39.23 -2.12
CA HIS A 195 19.21 40.46 -1.64
C HIS A 195 18.18 41.31 -0.88
N GLY A 196 18.43 41.53 0.42
CA GLY A 196 17.59 42.35 1.30
C GLY A 196 16.38 41.62 1.92
N GLN A 197 16.31 40.30 1.85
CA GLN A 197 15.28 39.49 2.54
C GLN A 197 15.89 38.35 3.35
N ASP A 198 15.12 37.82 4.30
CA ASP A 198 15.51 36.68 5.11
C ASP A 198 15.71 35.41 4.26
N GLU A 199 16.68 34.59 4.67
CA GLU A 199 16.95 33.32 4.01
C GLU A 199 15.77 32.35 4.15
N PHE A 200 15.41 31.67 3.07
CA PHE A 200 14.39 30.62 3.10
C PHE A 200 14.82 29.37 2.37
N THR A 201 14.37 28.21 2.87
CA THR A 201 14.59 26.92 2.22
C THR A 201 13.47 26.64 1.22
N LYS A 202 13.85 26.43 -0.04
CA LYS A 202 12.97 25.96 -1.10
C LYS A 202 13.18 24.46 -1.28
N PHE A 203 12.08 23.72 -1.25
CA PHE A 203 12.07 22.28 -1.54
C PHE A 203 11.55 22.07 -2.95
N THR A 204 12.33 21.41 -3.79
CA THR A 204 11.97 21.15 -5.18
C THR A 204 11.82 19.63 -5.38
N PRO A 205 10.63 19.15 -5.79
CA PRO A 205 10.44 17.75 -6.15
C PRO A 205 11.26 17.38 -7.40
N VAL A 206 12.18 16.44 -7.24
CA VAL A 206 13.03 15.92 -8.32
C VAL A 206 12.77 14.43 -8.53
N LEU A 207 12.85 13.97 -9.78
CA LEU A 207 12.59 12.59 -10.16
C LEU A 207 13.79 11.69 -9.86
N LEU A 208 13.46 10.51 -9.36
CA LEU A 208 14.35 9.36 -9.35
C LEU A 208 14.19 8.59 -10.66
N GLU A 209 15.16 7.75 -10.95
CA GLU A 209 15.18 6.88 -12.13
C GLU A 209 13.89 6.04 -12.25
N GLN A 210 13.47 5.40 -11.17
CA GLN A 210 12.22 4.63 -11.09
C GLN A 210 10.97 5.50 -11.34
N GLY A 211 11.00 6.79 -10.98
CA GLY A 211 9.94 7.74 -11.27
C GLY A 211 9.84 8.08 -12.77
N CYS A 212 10.97 8.22 -13.44
CA CYS A 212 11.05 8.44 -14.90
C CYS A 212 10.47 7.24 -15.66
N HIS A 213 10.88 6.02 -15.29
CA HIS A 213 10.34 4.78 -15.84
C HIS A 213 8.81 4.73 -15.70
N ARG A 214 8.31 5.04 -14.50
CA ARG A 214 6.88 5.03 -14.25
C ARG A 214 6.13 6.09 -15.05
N LEU A 215 6.67 7.30 -15.17
CA LEU A 215 6.07 8.37 -15.97
C LEU A 215 6.03 8.00 -17.46
N TYR A 216 7.07 7.37 -17.99
CA TYR A 216 7.11 6.95 -19.38
C TYR A 216 6.16 5.78 -19.67
N GLN A 217 6.04 4.81 -18.77
CA GLN A 217 5.00 3.77 -18.87
C GLN A 217 3.60 4.40 -18.96
N LEU A 218 3.33 5.42 -18.16
CA LEU A 218 2.06 6.15 -18.17
C LEU A 218 1.88 6.99 -19.43
N TYR A 219 2.98 7.49 -20.00
CA TYR A 219 2.99 8.14 -21.30
C TYR A 219 2.57 7.18 -22.40
N MET A 220 3.21 6.00 -22.49
CA MET A 220 2.86 4.98 -23.48
C MET A 220 1.44 4.44 -23.35
N LYS A 221 0.87 4.49 -22.13
CA LYS A 221 -0.54 4.15 -21.88
C LYS A 221 -1.53 5.28 -22.17
N GLY A 222 -1.06 6.48 -22.53
CA GLY A 222 -1.92 7.64 -22.78
C GLY A 222 -2.55 8.24 -21.51
N GLU A 223 -2.04 7.91 -20.33
CA GLU A 223 -2.59 8.36 -19.04
C GLU A 223 -2.07 9.74 -18.60
N LEU A 224 -1.11 10.31 -19.35
CA LEU A 224 -0.59 11.65 -19.13
C LEU A 224 -1.51 12.72 -19.73
N PRO A 225 -1.54 13.93 -19.16
CA PRO A 225 -2.31 15.03 -19.72
C PRO A 225 -1.69 15.48 -21.04
N MET A 226 -2.35 15.18 -22.16
CA MET A 226 -1.89 15.59 -23.49
C MET A 226 -2.38 16.99 -23.87
N LYS A 227 -1.69 17.62 -24.83
CA LYS A 227 -2.11 18.86 -25.48
C LYS A 227 -3.29 18.58 -26.42
N LYS A 228 -4.14 19.59 -26.61
CA LYS A 228 -5.26 19.52 -27.57
C LYS A 228 -4.79 19.42 -29.02
N THR A 229 -3.61 19.97 -29.33
CA THR A 229 -2.99 20.01 -30.66
C THR A 229 -2.03 18.84 -30.91
N TRP A 230 -2.09 17.78 -30.09
CA TRP A 230 -1.17 16.65 -30.22
C TRP A 230 -1.57 15.75 -31.39
N ASN A 231 -0.57 15.28 -32.14
CA ASN A 231 -0.72 14.46 -33.34
C ASN A 231 -0.99 12.96 -33.07
N GLY A 232 -1.04 12.53 -31.80
CA GLY A 232 -1.30 11.14 -31.42
C GLY A 232 -0.06 10.24 -31.42
N GLU A 233 1.11 10.76 -31.78
CA GLU A 233 2.35 9.99 -31.84
C GLU A 233 3.16 10.08 -30.55
N TYR A 234 3.56 8.92 -30.03
CA TYR A 234 4.42 8.81 -28.86
C TYR A 234 5.89 8.85 -29.28
N SER A 235 6.55 9.99 -29.06
CA SER A 235 8.00 10.16 -29.25
C SER A 235 8.65 10.81 -28.03
N HIS A 236 9.94 10.50 -27.79
CA HIS A 236 10.76 11.06 -26.70
C HIS A 236 11.96 11.88 -27.20
N ASP A 237 12.21 11.89 -28.51
CA ASP A 237 13.23 12.73 -29.14
C ASP A 237 12.58 14.00 -29.70
N LYS A 238 12.86 15.14 -29.07
CA LYS A 238 12.56 16.47 -29.64
C LYS A 238 13.67 17.03 -30.54
N ALA A 239 14.55 16.17 -31.04
CA ALA A 239 15.35 16.48 -32.23
C ALA A 239 14.58 15.85 -33.40
N ILE A 240 13.78 16.59 -34.17
CA ILE A 240 14.23 17.56 -35.17
C ILE A 240 13.15 18.65 -35.31
N TYR A 241 13.55 19.93 -35.26
CA TYR A 241 12.75 21.02 -35.81
C TYR A 241 12.70 20.83 -37.33
N THR A 242 11.60 20.30 -37.86
CA THR A 242 11.24 20.56 -39.25
C THR A 242 10.53 21.92 -39.27
N PRO A 243 11.12 22.96 -39.88
CA PRO A 243 10.41 24.22 -40.07
C PRO A 243 9.09 23.95 -40.80
N GLU A 244 8.01 24.54 -40.32
CA GLU A 244 6.72 24.51 -41.00
C GLU A 244 6.87 25.20 -42.37
N ASP A 245 6.67 24.45 -43.46
CA ASP A 245 6.53 25.04 -44.79
C ASP A 245 5.24 25.87 -44.79
N LYS A 246 5.41 27.18 -44.72
CA LYS A 246 4.34 28.14 -44.94
C LYS A 246 3.92 28.04 -46.42
N ALA A 247 2.71 27.54 -46.64
CA ALA A 247 1.99 27.71 -47.90
C ALA A 247 1.60 29.18 -48.13
#